data_AF-D5MLJ1-F1
#
_entry.id   AF-D5MLJ1-F1
#
_cell.length_a   1.000
_cell.length_b   1.000
_cell.length_c   1.000
_cell.angle_alpha   90.00
_cell.angle_beta   90.00
_cell.angle_gamma   90.00
#
_symmetry.space_group_name_H-M   'P 1'
#
loop_
_entity.id
_entity.type
_entity.pdbx_description
1 polymer ?
#
loop_
_entity_poly.entity_id
_entity_poly.type
_entity_poly.pdbx_seq_one_letter_code
_entity_poly.pdbx_strand_id
1 'polypeptide(L)' 'MTELKLTAVTIVTRSGRERIEVDGGTIEVVPAWRFLLDLPESTI' A
#
# COMPACT_ATOMS: atom_id res chain seq x y z
N MET A 1 -10.19 -7.35 0.20
CA MET A 1 -9.42 -7.99 -0.89
C MET A 1 -10.31 -8.91 -1.70
N THR A 2 -10.92 -9.93 -1.08
CA THR A 2 -11.74 -10.97 -1.73
C THR A 2 -12.90 -10.47 -2.59
N GLU A 3 -13.73 -9.53 -2.13
CA GLU A 3 -14.86 -8.98 -2.92
C GLU A 3 -14.39 -8.33 -4.23
N LEU A 4 -13.29 -7.57 -4.16
CA LEU A 4 -12.65 -6.95 -5.33
C LEU A 4 -11.56 -7.85 -5.95
N LYS A 5 -11.39 -9.08 -5.47
CA LYS A 5 -10.32 -10.03 -5.83
C LYS A 5 -8.91 -9.43 -5.85
N LEU A 6 -8.64 -8.46 -4.98
CA LEU A 6 -7.31 -7.87 -4.78
C LEU A 6 -6.47 -8.80 -3.89
N THR A 7 -5.16 -8.85 -4.10
CA THR A 7 -4.20 -9.67 -3.31
C THR A 7 -3.13 -8.84 -2.60
N ALA A 8 -3.02 -7.56 -2.96
CA ALA A 8 -2.15 -6.57 -2.32
C ALA A 8 -2.86 -5.21 -2.29
N VAL A 9 -2.73 -4.49 -1.19
CA VAL A 9 -3.30 -3.15 -1.00
C VAL A 9 -2.29 -2.29 -0.23
N THR A 10 -2.14 -1.03 -0.65
CA THR A 10 -1.32 -0.04 0.06
C THR A 10 -2.21 1.07 0.58
N ILE A 11 -2.14 1.36 1.89
CA ILE A 11 -2.80 2.51 2.51
C ILE A 11 -1.75 3.59 2.76
N VAL A 12 -1.93 4.74 2.13
CA VAL A 12 -1.01 5.87 2.25
C VAL A 12 -1.49 6.82 3.35
N THR A 13 -0.64 7.05 4.36
CA THR A 13 -0.96 7.91 5.52
C THR A 13 0.05 9.05 5.66
N ARG A 14 -0.22 10.02 6.55
CA ARG A 14 0.73 11.12 6.80
C ARG A 14 2.08 10.63 7.35
N SER A 15 2.07 9.68 8.28
CA SER A 15 3.27 9.27 9.01
C SER A 15 3.23 7.87 9.62
N GLY A 16 2.11 7.15 9.49
CA GLY A 16 1.94 5.80 10.05
C GLY A 16 2.62 4.74 9.19
N ARG A 17 3.18 3.72 9.84
CA ARG A 17 3.68 2.50 9.21
C ARG A 17 3.15 1.29 9.95
N GLU A 18 2.50 0.39 9.25
CA GLU A 18 1.92 -0.83 9.80
C GLU A 18 1.76 -1.86 8.70
N ARG A 19 1.75 -3.14 9.08
CA ARG A 19 1.43 -4.24 8.18
C ARG A 19 0.29 -5.03 8.81
N ILE A 20 -0.77 -5.26 8.03
CA ILE A 20 -1.98 -5.92 8.49
C ILE A 20 -2.18 -7.17 7.62
N GLU A 21 -2.18 -8.35 8.24
CA GLU A 21 -2.50 -9.61 7.57
C GLU A 21 -4.01 -9.87 7.64
N VAL A 22 -4.61 -10.24 6.50
CA VAL A 22 -6.02 -10.62 6.40
C VAL A 22 -6.14 -11.88 5.53
N ASP A 23 -7.25 -12.62 5.63
CA ASP A 23 -7.45 -13.87 4.89
C ASP A 23 -7.31 -13.74 3.36
N GLY A 24 -7.42 -12.52 2.82
CA GLY A 24 -7.28 -12.22 1.40
C GLY A 24 -5.90 -11.72 0.94
N GLY A 25 -4.91 -11.59 1.84
CA GLY A 25 -3.57 -11.08 1.54
C GLY A 25 -3.05 -10.08 2.57
N THR A 26 -2.05 -9.28 2.20
CA THR A 26 -1.44 -8.30 3.09
C THR A 26 -1.83 -6.86 2.72
N ILE A 27 -2.12 -6.05 3.72
CA ILE A 27 -2.27 -4.59 3.59
C ILE A 27 -1.01 -3.92 4.15
N GLU A 28 -0.35 -3.12 3.32
CA GLU A 28 0.82 -2.33 3.73
C GLU A 28 0.41 -0.88 3.96
N VAL A 29 0.57 -0.41 5.19
CA VAL A 29 0.35 1.00 5.57
C VAL A 29 1.68 1.71 5.52
N VAL A 30 1.79 2.74 4.67
CA VAL A 30 3.05 3.47 4.47
C VAL A 30 2.83 4.99 4.58
N PRO A 31 3.86 5.75 4.98
CA PRO A 31 3.82 7.20 4.89
C PRO A 31 3.81 7.70 3.44
N ALA A 32 3.15 8.84 3.21
CA ALA A 32 3.03 9.47 1.89
C ALA A 32 4.38 9.72 1.22
N TRP A 33 5.36 10.21 1.96
CA TRP A 33 6.70 10.45 1.42
C TRP A 33 7.33 9.17 0.88
N ARG A 34 7.15 8.02 1.56
CA ARG A 34 7.75 6.77 1.10
C ARG A 34 7.05 6.22 -0.12
N PHE A 35 5.71 6.24 -0.12
CA PHE A 35 4.93 5.86 -1.29
C PHE A 35 5.39 6.64 -2.53
N LEU A 36 5.55 7.97 -2.40
CA LEU A 36 6.00 8.82 -3.51
C LEU A 36 7.42 8.51 -3.98
N LEU A 37 8.33 8.13 -3.08
CA LEU A 37 9.70 7.73 -3.45
C LEU A 37 9.76 6.36 -4.13
N ASP A 38 8.82 5.46 -3.80
CA ASP A 38 8.75 4.11 -4.36
C ASP A 38 7.98 4.08 -5.70
N LEU A 39 7.35 5.19 -6.11
CA LEU A 39 6.73 5.28 -7.43
C LEU A 39 7.81 5.24 -8.51
N PRO A 40 7.63 4.43 -9.57
CA PRO A 40 8.53 4.48 -10.71
C PRO A 40 8.53 5.90 -11.28
N GLU A 41 9.69 6.40 -11.70
CA GLU A 41 9.78 7.70 -12.36
C GLU A 41 8.79 7.73 -13.53
N SER A 42 7.86 8.69 -13.48
CA SER A 42 6.86 8.87 -14.53
C SER A 42 7.58 8.96 -15.87
N THR A 43 7.33 7.99 -16.74
CA THR A 43 7.77 8.07 -18.14
C THR A 43 6.96 9.19 -18.79
N ILE A 44 7.51 10.40 -18.81
CA ILE A 44 7.00 11.56 -19.55
C ILE A 44 7.44 11.45 -21.01
#